data_AF-A0A453CGW0-F1
#
_entry.id   AF-A0A453CGW0-F1
#
_cell.length_a   1.000
_cell.length_b   1.000
_cell.length_c   1.000
_cell.angle_alpha   90.00
_cell.angle_beta   90.00
_cell.angle_gamma   90.00
#
_symmetry.space_group_name_H-M   'P 1'
#
loop_
_entity.id
_entity.type
_entity.pdbx_description
1 polymer ?
#
loop_
_entity_poly.entity_id
_entity_poly.type
_entity_poly.pdbx_seq_one_letter_code
_entity_poly.pdbx_strand_id
1 'polypeptide(L)'
;MFENHCLVHFPSLMRLAREAGLEYVEIQNLTEFYDDNRTQFAPMLGSCGANLVDPRGKLIARSYDILGLYSTFVFQKPDPDAIPPAVTPDPDEVQERLWRQQAAADDLRRPQGEVMPIDPDQKGILGPGPADMRLN
;
A
#
# COMPACT_ATOMS: atom_id res chain seq x y z
N MET A 1 -27.39 19.85 11.59
CA MET A 1 -26.51 19.33 10.52
C MET A 1 -26.23 17.89 10.87
N PHE A 2 -26.45 16.93 9.96
CA PHE A 2 -25.98 15.57 10.18
C PHE A 2 -24.48 15.57 9.85
N GLU A 3 -23.63 15.50 10.87
CA GLU A 3 -22.19 15.30 10.71
C GLU A 3 -21.98 13.84 10.25
N ASN A 4 -22.11 13.62 8.94
CA ASN A 4 -21.76 12.35 8.35
C ASN A 4 -20.24 12.27 8.23
N HIS A 5 -19.59 11.73 9.25
CA HIS A 5 -18.18 11.35 9.15
C HIS A 5 -18.06 10.10 8.28
N CYS A 6 -17.39 10.22 7.12
CA CYS A 6 -17.10 9.10 6.24
C CYS A 6 -15.76 8.48 6.62
N LEU A 7 -15.67 7.15 6.55
CA LEU A 7 -14.40 6.45 6.68
C LEU A 7 -13.51 6.74 5.47
N VAL A 8 -12.24 7.05 5.74
CA VAL A 8 -11.22 7.21 4.70
C VAL A 8 -10.67 5.84 4.35
N HIS A 9 -10.92 5.37 3.13
CA HIS A 9 -10.27 4.17 2.62
C HIS A 9 -8.87 4.53 2.09
N PHE A 10 -7.84 4.18 2.85
CA PHE A 10 -6.47 4.60 2.59
C PHE A 10 -5.97 4.29 1.16
N PRO A 11 -6.15 3.08 0.60
CA PRO A 11 -5.76 2.80 -0.78
C PRO A 11 -6.45 3.72 -1.81
N SER A 12 -7.71 4.07 -1.57
CA SER A 12 -8.45 4.97 -2.47
C SER A 12 -7.92 6.40 -2.38
N LEU A 13 -7.64 6.89 -1.17
CA LEU A 13 -7.07 8.22 -0.96
C LEU A 13 -5.73 8.36 -1.68
N MET A 14 -4.83 7.38 -1.52
CA MET A 14 -3.51 7.39 -2.16
C MET A 14 -3.60 7.38 -3.69
N ARG A 15 -4.49 6.56 -4.25
CA ARG A 15 -4.73 6.52 -5.69
C ARG A 15 -5.23 7.88 -6.20
N LEU A 16 -6.21 8.48 -5.52
CA LEU A 16 -6.77 9.78 -5.91
C LEU A 16 -5.76 10.92 -5.78
N ALA A 17 -4.94 10.94 -4.73
CA ALA A 17 -3.89 11.93 -4.57
C ALA A 17 -2.88 11.87 -5.73
N ARG A 18 -2.45 10.66 -6.12
CA ARG A 18 -1.58 10.46 -7.28
C ARG A 18 -2.23 10.90 -8.58
N GLU A 19 -3.50 10.57 -8.80
CA GLU A 19 -4.26 11.02 -9.98
C GLU A 19 -4.39 12.54 -10.06
N ALA A 20 -4.42 13.22 -8.90
CA ALA A 20 -4.38 14.67 -8.79
C ALA A 20 -2.96 15.26 -8.95
N GLY A 21 -1.93 14.44 -9.18
CA GLY A 21 -0.55 14.87 -9.30
C GLY A 21 0.09 15.29 -7.98
N LEU A 22 -0.38 14.76 -6.85
CA LEU A 22 0.19 14.99 -5.53
C LEU A 22 1.12 13.83 -5.14
N GLU A 23 2.27 14.18 -4.58
CA GLU A 23 3.22 13.24 -4.01
C GLU A 23 2.95 13.06 -2.52
N TYR A 24 2.96 11.80 -2.07
CA TYR A 24 2.82 11.48 -0.66
C TYR A 24 4.10 11.85 0.10
N VAL A 25 3.94 12.58 1.21
CA VAL A 25 5.05 12.97 2.08
C VAL A 25 5.01 12.18 3.38
N GLU A 26 3.88 12.26 4.09
CA GLU A 26 3.80 11.73 5.44
C GLU A 26 2.37 11.39 5.83
N ILE A 27 2.26 10.31 6.61
CA ILE A 27 1.12 10.02 7.47
C ILE A 27 1.64 9.81 8.87
N GLN A 28 1.02 10.50 9.83
CA GLN A 28 1.36 10.34 11.23
C GLN A 28 0.10 10.35 12.09
N ASN A 29 0.02 9.45 13.08
CA ASN A 29 -1.07 9.47 14.06
C ASN A 29 -0.89 10.67 15.00
N LEU A 30 -1.98 11.29 15.46
CA LEU A 30 -1.86 12.45 16.35
C LEU A 30 -1.25 12.12 17.72
N THR A 31 -1.35 10.87 18.19
CA THR A 31 -0.67 10.47 19.44
C THR A 31 0.85 10.42 19.26
N GLU A 32 1.34 9.87 18.14
CA GLU A 32 2.75 9.85 17.77
C GLU A 32 3.28 11.28 17.58
N PHE A 33 2.57 12.10 16.79
CA PHE A 33 2.92 13.50 16.57
C PHE A 33 3.03 14.27 17.90
N TYR A 34 2.09 14.03 18.83
CA TYR A 34 2.12 14.68 20.13
C TYR A 34 3.33 14.24 20.96
N ASP A 35 3.62 12.95 20.99
CA ASP A 35 4.74 12.42 21.78
C ASP A 35 6.09 12.97 21.26
N ASP A 36 6.26 13.08 19.95
CA ASP A 36 7.45 13.66 19.31
C ASP A 36 7.62 15.16 19.63
N ASN A 37 6.51 15.89 19.74
CA ASN A 37 6.50 17.35 19.92
C ASN A 37 6.03 17.79 21.32
N ARG A 38 6.06 16.86 22.28
CA ARG A 38 5.46 17.01 23.61
C ARG A 38 5.93 18.25 24.36
N THR A 39 7.21 18.59 24.25
CA THR A 39 7.80 19.76 24.92
C THR A 39 7.21 21.08 24.43
N GLN A 40 6.76 21.13 23.17
CA GLN A 40 6.17 22.31 22.56
C GLN A 40 4.67 22.40 22.84
N PHE A 41 3.95 21.27 22.77
CA PHE A 41 2.49 21.27 22.86
C PHE A 41 1.92 21.04 24.27
N ALA A 42 2.65 20.38 25.18
CA ALA A 42 2.15 20.14 26.54
C ALA A 42 1.75 21.42 27.30
N PRO A 43 2.52 22.53 27.27
CA PRO A 43 2.12 23.78 27.92
C PRO A 43 0.85 24.38 27.31
N MET A 44 0.68 24.26 25.99
CA MET A 44 -0.48 24.75 25.26
C MET A 44 -1.74 23.95 25.60
N LEU A 45 -1.64 22.62 25.70
CA LEU A 45 -2.77 21.79 26.11
C LEU A 45 -3.09 21.91 27.60
N GLY A 46 -2.08 22.12 28.45
CA GLY A 46 -2.28 22.33 29.88
C GLY A 46 -2.94 23.66 30.23
N SER A 47 -2.84 24.68 29.36
CA SER A 47 -3.56 25.96 29.53
C SER A 47 -5.00 25.91 28.99
N CYS A 48 -5.32 24.91 28.16
CA CYS A 48 -6.69 24.61 27.80
C CYS A 48 -7.39 24.02 29.03
N GLY A 49 -8.43 24.67 29.55
CA GLY A 49 -9.11 24.27 30.79
C GLY A 49 -9.76 22.87 30.79
N ALA A 50 -9.65 22.13 29.67
CA ALA A 50 -9.89 20.70 29.62
C ALA A 50 -8.60 19.99 30.05
N ASN A 51 -8.63 19.21 31.12
CA ASN A 51 -7.48 18.43 31.61
C ASN A 51 -7.03 17.36 30.59
N LEU A 52 -6.44 17.77 29.46
CA LEU A 52 -6.08 16.92 28.34
C LEU A 52 -4.77 16.17 28.59
N VAL A 53 -3.92 16.74 29.44
CA VAL A 53 -2.59 16.26 29.78
C VAL A 53 -2.41 16.22 31.29
N ASP A 54 -1.57 15.31 31.78
CA ASP A 54 -1.16 15.25 33.18
C ASP A 54 -0.15 16.38 33.52
N PRO A 55 0.20 16.59 34.80
CA PRO A 55 1.17 17.63 35.20
C PRO A 55 2.57 17.46 34.60
N ARG A 56 2.90 16.26 34.08
CA ARG A 56 4.16 16.00 33.38
C ARG A 56 4.06 16.38 31.91
N GLY A 57 2.87 16.66 31.39
CA GLY A 57 2.57 16.90 29.98
C GLY A 57 2.29 15.63 29.18
N LYS A 58 1.93 14.50 29.80
CA LYS A 58 1.54 13.28 29.07
C LYS A 58 0.04 13.32 28.81
N LEU A 59 -0.42 12.89 27.63
CA LEU A 59 -1.85 12.73 27.37
C LEU A 59 -2.49 11.81 28.43
N ILE A 60 -3.62 12.24 28.98
CA ILE A 60 -4.44 11.36 29.81
C ILE A 60 -5.10 10.29 28.93
N ALA A 61 -5.48 9.15 29.51
CA ALA A 61 -6.02 8.01 28.76
C ALA A 61 -7.14 8.40 27.78
N ARG A 62 -8.15 9.15 28.25
CA ARG A 62 -9.26 9.61 27.39
C ARG A 62 -8.77 10.45 26.20
N SER A 63 -7.83 11.36 26.41
CA SER A 63 -7.30 12.20 25.34
C SER A 63 -6.49 11.36 24.35
N TYR A 64 -5.71 10.41 24.86
CA TYR A 64 -4.93 9.49 24.04
C TYR A 64 -5.84 8.66 23.13
N ASP A 65 -6.91 8.08 23.69
CA ASP A 65 -7.90 7.30 22.94
C ASP A 65 -8.55 8.14 21.83
N ILE A 66 -8.90 9.39 22.11
CA ILE A 66 -9.52 10.30 21.13
C ILE A 66 -8.51 10.70 20.04
N LEU A 67 -7.31 11.15 20.42
CA LEU A 67 -6.28 11.56 19.44
C LEU A 67 -5.87 10.40 18.55
N GLY A 68 -5.87 9.18 19.09
CA GLY A 68 -5.54 7.95 18.35
C GLY A 68 -6.47 7.68 17.17
N LEU A 69 -7.68 8.25 17.14
CA LEU A 69 -8.63 8.12 16.03
C LEU A 69 -8.26 8.97 14.81
N TYR A 70 -7.33 9.91 14.95
CA TYR A 70 -6.99 10.89 13.92
C TYR A 70 -5.56 10.71 13.45
N SER A 71 -5.37 10.84 12.14
CA SER A 71 -4.06 10.89 11.49
C SER A 71 -3.98 12.09 10.56
N THR A 72 -2.81 12.70 10.49
CA THR A 72 -2.48 13.75 9.53
C THR A 72 -2.01 13.11 8.23
N PHE A 73 -2.47 13.60 7.09
CA PHE A 73 -2.01 13.20 5.75
C PHE A 73 -1.39 14.43 5.08
N VAL A 74 -0.11 14.37 4.76
CA VAL A 74 0.61 15.45 4.07
C VAL A 74 0.96 14.99 2.67
N PHE A 75 0.56 15.82 1.71
CA PHE A 75 0.91 15.66 0.31
C PHE A 75 1.60 16.92 -0.20
N GLN A 76 2.59 16.74 -1.06
CA GLN A 76 3.29 17.83 -1.72
C GLN A 76 2.89 17.87 -3.19
N LYS A 77 2.70 19.07 -3.72
CA LYS A 77 2.61 19.25 -5.17
C LYS A 77 4.05 19.30 -5.73
N PRO A 78 4.44 18.39 -6.62
CA PRO A 78 5.76 18.43 -7.25
C PRO A 78 5.98 19.76 -7.98
N ASP A 79 7.22 20.25 -7.94
CA ASP A 79 7.61 21.41 -8.71
C ASP A 79 7.49 21.09 -10.22
N PRO A 80 6.69 21.84 -11.00
CA PRO A 80 6.53 21.59 -12.43
C PRO A 80 7.84 21.71 -13.23
N ASP A 81 8.82 22.47 -12.72
CA ASP A 81 10.09 22.72 -13.40
C ASP A 81 11.23 21.84 -12.84
N ALA A 82 10.97 21.04 -11.80
CA ALA A 82 11.94 20.06 -11.34
C ALA A 82 12.10 18.99 -12.43
N ILE A 83 13.33 18.83 -12.93
CA ILE A 83 13.70 17.75 -13.83
C ILE A 83 13.24 16.45 -13.14
N PRO A 84 12.35 15.65 -13.76
CA PRO A 84 11.91 14.40 -13.17
C PRO A 84 13.14 13.56 -12.83
N PRO A 85 13.18 12.89 -11.67
CA PRO A 85 14.26 11.95 -11.38
C PRO A 85 14.34 11.01 -12.59
N ALA A 86 15.53 10.91 -13.18
CA ALA A 86 15.74 10.08 -14.35
C ALA A 86 15.20 8.69 -14.01
N VAL A 87 14.17 8.25 -14.74
CA VAL A 87 13.64 6.90 -14.61
C VAL A 87 14.72 6.00 -15.19
N THR A 88 15.73 5.67 -14.38
CA THR A 88 16.55 4.48 -14.61
C THR A 88 15.57 3.32 -14.56
N PRO A 89 15.38 2.58 -15.67
CA PRO A 89 14.53 1.41 -15.66
C PRO A 89 15.01 0.50 -14.51
N ASP A 90 14.09 0.06 -13.67
CA ASP A 90 14.39 -0.97 -12.68
C ASP A 90 14.95 -2.18 -13.45
N PRO A 91 16.20 -2.61 -13.20
CA PRO A 91 16.81 -3.72 -13.93
C PRO A 91 15.96 -4.98 -13.85
N ASP A 92 15.19 -5.17 -12.76
CA ASP A 92 14.31 -6.32 -12.59
C ASP A 92 13.05 -6.22 -13.46
N GLU A 93 12.48 -5.01 -13.65
CA GLU A 93 11.38 -4.81 -14.60
C GLU A 93 11.81 -5.01 -16.05
N VAL A 94 13.03 -4.58 -16.40
CA VAL A 94 13.57 -4.77 -17.76
C VAL A 94 13.81 -6.24 -18.04
N GLN A 95 14.35 -6.97 -17.05
CA GLN A 95 14.60 -8.39 -17.16
C GLN A 95 13.28 -9.17 -17.31
N GLU A 96 12.26 -8.88 -16.50
CA GLU A 96 10.93 -9.49 -16.62
C GLU A 96 10.26 -9.19 -17.97
N ARG A 97 10.37 -7.95 -18.46
CA ARG A 97 9.87 -7.57 -19.79
C ARG A 97 10.60 -8.32 -20.90
N LEU A 98 11.91 -8.56 -20.76
CA LEU A 98 12.70 -9.33 -21.73
C LEU A 98 12.29 -10.81 -21.71
N TRP A 99 12.15 -11.42 -20.53
CA TRP A 99 11.68 -12.80 -20.38
C TRP A 99 10.30 -13.00 -21.01
N ARG A 100 9.35 -12.07 -20.80
CA ARG A 100 8.02 -12.15 -21.46
C ARG A 100 8.10 -12.04 -22.97
N GLN A 101 8.95 -11.17 -23.50
CA GLN A 101 9.14 -11.02 -24.95
C GLN A 101 9.79 -12.25 -25.56
N GLN A 102 10.76 -12.85 -24.87
CA GLN A 102 11.39 -14.12 -25.28
C GLN A 102 10.35 -15.25 -25.30
N ALA A 103 9.53 -15.38 -24.26
CA ALA A 103 8.48 -16.38 -24.17
C ALA A 103 7.41 -16.22 -25.28
N ALA A 104 7.04 -14.99 -25.62
CA ALA A 104 6.11 -14.71 -26.71
C ALA A 104 6.73 -14.99 -28.10
N ALA A 105 8.03 -14.77 -28.27
CA ALA A 105 8.74 -15.05 -29.52
C ALA A 105 9.01 -16.55 -29.74
N ASP A 106 9.22 -17.31 -28.67
CA ASP A 106 9.38 -18.78 -28.73
C ASP A 106 8.08 -19.50 -29.07
N ASP A 107 6.92 -18.96 -28.69
CA ASP A 107 5.61 -19.51 -29.07
C ASP A 107 5.36 -19.43 -30.58
N LEU A 108 5.94 -18.43 -31.26
CA LEU A 108 5.87 -18.26 -32.71
C LEU A 108 6.89 -19.11 -33.49
N ARG A 109 7.90 -19.67 -32.80
CA ARG A 109 8.94 -20.53 -33.41
C ARG A 109 8.64 -22.01 -33.32
N ARG A 110 7.55 -22.44 -32.68
CA ARG A 110 7.10 -23.82 -32.78
C ARG A 110 6.61 -24.08 -34.22
N PRO A 111 7.21 -25.00 -34.98
CA PRO A 111 6.72 -25.33 -36.31
C PRO A 111 5.30 -25.84 -36.19
N GLN A 112 4.38 -25.27 -36.97
CA GLN A 112 3.10 -25.90 -37.26
C GLN A 112 3.37 -27.30 -37.81
N GLY A 113 3.13 -28.32 -36.98
CA GLY A 113 3.28 -29.72 -37.33
C GLY A 113 2.24 -30.52 -36.59
N GLU A 114 1.29 -31.05 -37.37
CA GLU A 114 0.27 -32.05 -37.02
C GLU A 114 -0.91 -31.57 -36.17
N VAL A 115 -1.91 -31.02 -36.88
CA VAL A 115 -3.31 -31.11 -36.45
C VAL A 115 -3.73 -32.57 -36.54
N MET A 116 -3.81 -33.26 -35.40
CA MET A 116 -4.51 -34.54 -35.29
C MET A 116 -5.98 -34.27 -34.93
N PRO A 117 -6.97 -34.95 -35.51
CA PRO A 117 -8.37 -34.72 -35.22
C PRO A 117 -8.69 -35.13 -33.78
N ILE A 118 -9.42 -34.29 -33.05
CA ILE A 118 -9.96 -34.64 -31.73
C ILE A 118 -11.10 -35.65 -31.95
N ASP A 119 -10.83 -36.91 -31.64
CA ASP A 119 -11.82 -37.99 -31.54
C ASP A 119 -12.54 -37.86 -30.17
N PRO A 120 -13.88 -37.70 -30.12
CA PRO A 120 -14.58 -37.30 -28.89
C PRO A 120 -14.85 -38.45 -27.90
N ASP A 121 -14.15 -39.59 -27.97
CA ASP A 121 -14.55 -40.79 -27.21
C ASP A 121 -13.39 -41.59 -26.55
N GLN A 122 -12.53 -40.92 -25.77
CA GLN A 122 -11.60 -41.63 -24.87
C GLN A 122 -11.70 -41.17 -23.42
N LYS A 123 -12.40 -41.99 -22.62
CA LYS A 123 -12.39 -42.03 -21.16
C LYS A 123 -11.02 -42.50 -20.63
N GLY A 124 -10.61 -41.97 -19.48
CA GLY A 124 -9.48 -42.42 -18.66
C GLY A 124 -8.22 -41.57 -18.88
N ILE A 125 -7.39 -41.21 -17.90
CA ILE A 125 -7.08 -41.88 -16.64
C ILE A 125 -6.65 -40.79 -15.64
N LEU A 126 -7.31 -40.79 -14.48
CA LEU A 126 -6.95 -40.03 -13.28
C LEU A 126 -5.48 -40.33 -12.95
N GLY A 127 -4.61 -39.32 -12.98
CA GLY A 127 -3.20 -39.47 -12.61
C GLY A 127 -3.06 -39.97 -11.16
N PRO A 128 -2.04 -40.77 -10.84
CA PRO A 128 -1.87 -41.30 -9.48
C PRO A 128 -1.60 -40.16 -8.49
N GLY A 129 -2.39 -40.11 -7.42
CA GLY A 129 -2.18 -39.20 -6.31
C GLY A 129 -0.86 -39.52 -5.57
N PRO A 130 -0.22 -38.51 -4.96
CA PRO A 130 1.06 -38.69 -4.29
C PRO A 130 0.95 -39.60 -3.07
N ALA A 131 1.97 -40.44 -2.86
CA ALA A 131 2.10 -41.32 -1.71
C ALA A 131 2.61 -40.55 -0.47
N ASP A 132 1.87 -40.66 0.63
CA ASP A 132 2.21 -40.11 1.95
C ASP A 132 3.56 -40.61 2.49
N MET A 133 4.39 -39.71 3.02
CA MET A 133 5.47 -40.03 3.95
C MET A 133 5.21 -39.43 5.34
N ARG A 134 5.05 -40.36 6.27
CA ARG A 134 4.83 -40.30 7.72
C ARG A 134 5.71 -39.29 8.48
N LEU A 135 5.10 -38.55 9.40
CA LEU A 135 5.75 -37.98 10.59
C LEU A 135 5.51 -38.93 11.77
N ASN A 136 6.60 -39.29 12.46
CA ASN A 136 6.59 -39.76 13.86
C ASN A 136 6.73 -38.56 14.78
#